data_AF-A0A962Z9W7-F1
#
_entry.id   AF-A0A962Z9W7-F1
#
_cell.length_a   1.000
_cell.length_b   1.000
_cell.length_c   1.000
_cell.angle_alpha   90.00
_cell.angle_beta   90.00
_cell.angle_gamma   90.00
#
_symmetry.space_group_name_H-M   'P 1'
#
loop_
_entity.id
_entity.type
_entity.pdbx_description
1 polymer ?
#
loop_
_entity_poly.entity_id
_entity_poly.type
_entity_poly.pdbx_seq_one_letter_code
_entity_poly.pdbx_strand_id
1 'polypeptide(L)'
;MTTHEDQAGEQLRSIQCTSCAAPLKLGGGHRVRTLTCSYCGAVMDAHADFRLLAQYRNLERPPSPFGIGMKGVVKEVAFTVIGTLAYRSEDAWGVYDWVSHQIFSPTHGYAWLTF
;
A
#
# COMPACT_ATOMS: atom_id res chain seq x y z
N MET A 1 -14.08 -49.18 0.72
CA MET A 1 -14.09 -48.11 1.74
C MET A 1 -12.97 -47.15 1.38
N THR A 2 -13.23 -46.29 0.39
CA THR A 2 -12.29 -45.28 -0.11
C THR A 2 -12.48 -44.03 0.72
N THR A 3 -11.55 -43.74 1.61
CA THR A 3 -11.46 -42.46 2.32
C THR A 3 -11.11 -41.39 1.29
N HIS A 4 -12.10 -40.58 0.90
CA HIS A 4 -11.86 -39.31 0.25
C HIS A 4 -11.48 -38.32 1.35
N GLU A 5 -10.19 -38.06 1.47
CA GLU A 5 -9.63 -37.02 2.33
C GLU A 5 -9.86 -35.66 1.66
N ASP A 6 -10.79 -34.87 2.23
CA ASP A 6 -11.06 -33.48 1.84
C ASP A 6 -9.83 -32.61 2.12
N GLN A 7 -9.04 -32.34 1.08
CA GLN A 7 -7.99 -31.33 1.08
C GLN A 7 -8.62 -29.95 0.87
N ALA A 8 -9.12 -29.34 1.94
CA ALA A 8 -9.44 -27.92 1.97
C ALA A 8 -8.15 -27.10 2.03
N GLY A 9 -7.45 -27.00 0.90
CA GLY A 9 -6.35 -26.06 0.74
C GLY A 9 -6.88 -24.63 0.84
N GLU A 10 -6.32 -23.84 1.75
CA GLU A 10 -6.50 -22.39 1.84
C GLU A 10 -6.24 -21.79 0.46
N GLN A 11 -7.30 -21.57 -0.33
CA GLN A 11 -7.17 -20.90 -1.61
C GLN A 11 -6.83 -19.44 -1.31
N LEU A 12 -5.54 -19.11 -1.41
CA LEU A 12 -5.05 -17.74 -1.43
C LEU A 12 -5.76 -17.00 -2.56
N ARG A 13 -6.87 -16.33 -2.24
CA ARG A 13 -7.58 -15.47 -3.18
C ARG A 13 -6.68 -14.28 -3.47
N SER A 14 -5.98 -14.34 -4.59
CA SER A 14 -5.20 -13.21 -5.09
C SER A 14 -6.17 -12.14 -5.59
N ILE A 15 -6.11 -10.95 -5.02
CA ILE A 15 -6.85 -9.80 -5.57
C ILE A 15 -6.07 -9.31 -6.78
N GLN A 16 -6.77 -9.03 -7.87
CA GLN A 16 -6.19 -8.53 -9.11
C GLN A 16 -6.58 -7.07 -9.33
N CYS A 17 -5.70 -6.34 -10.00
CA CYS A 17 -5.98 -5.00 -10.47
C CYS A 17 -7.08 -5.03 -11.53
N THR A 18 -8.17 -4.28 -11.32
CA THR A 18 -9.29 -4.19 -12.28
C THR A 18 -8.93 -3.45 -13.57
N SER A 19 -7.77 -2.78 -13.61
CA SER A 19 -7.27 -2.06 -14.80
C SER A 19 -6.29 -2.89 -15.64
N CYS A 20 -5.42 -3.71 -15.04
CA CYS A 20 -4.35 -4.40 -15.77
C CYS A 20 -4.15 -5.88 -15.39
N ALA A 21 -5.05 -6.45 -14.58
CA ALA A 21 -5.02 -7.83 -14.08
C ALA A 21 -3.78 -8.23 -13.24
N ALA A 22 -2.84 -7.31 -12.99
CA ALA A 22 -1.68 -7.59 -12.16
C ALA A 22 -2.09 -7.91 -10.71
N PRO A 23 -1.38 -8.81 -10.01
CA PRO A 23 -1.68 -9.14 -8.62
C PRO A 23 -1.50 -7.92 -7.70
N LEU A 24 -2.47 -7.69 -6.82
CA LEU A 24 -2.40 -6.67 -5.78
C LEU A 24 -1.92 -7.28 -4.48
N LYS A 25 -0.99 -6.58 -3.83
CA LYS A 25 -0.57 -6.88 -2.46
C LYS A 25 -1.44 -6.06 -1.52
N LEU A 26 -2.20 -6.73 -0.66
CA LEU A 26 -2.87 -6.08 0.45
C LEU A 26 -1.85 -5.81 1.56
N GLY A 27 -1.78 -4.57 2.00
CA GLY A 27 -1.09 -4.14 3.22
C GLY A 27 -2.02 -3.26 4.03
N GLY A 28 -1.65 -2.93 5.27
CA GLY A 28 -2.36 -1.89 6.03
C GLY A 28 -3.64 -2.32 6.74
N GLY A 29 -4.04 -3.59 6.75
CA GLY A 29 -5.20 -4.07 7.52
C GLY A 29 -6.57 -3.60 7.00
N HIS A 30 -7.63 -3.87 7.76
CA HIS A 30 -9.02 -3.77 7.28
C HIS A 30 -9.56 -2.35 7.02
N ARG A 31 -8.84 -1.29 7.42
CA ARG A 31 -9.31 0.11 7.24
C ARG A 31 -8.72 0.79 6.01
N VAL A 32 -7.99 0.06 5.17
CA VAL A 32 -7.49 0.58 3.90
C VAL A 32 -8.67 0.93 3.00
N ARG A 33 -8.71 2.19 2.54
CA ARG A 33 -9.76 2.70 1.63
C ARG A 33 -9.40 2.53 0.17
N THR A 34 -8.11 2.64 -0.15
CA THR A 34 -7.63 2.63 -1.53
C THR A 34 -6.40 1.75 -1.68
N LEU A 35 -6.32 1.03 -2.79
CA LEU A 35 -5.15 0.26 -3.19
C LEU A 35 -4.55 0.82 -4.47
N THR A 36 -3.23 0.99 -4.48
CA THR A 36 -2.50 1.47 -5.66
C THR A 36 -1.73 0.32 -6.29
N CYS A 37 -2.00 0.05 -7.57
CA CYS A 37 -1.30 -0.96 -8.35
C CYS A 37 0.12 -0.46 -8.70
N SER A 38 1.14 -1.21 -8.27
CA SER A 38 2.54 -0.89 -8.56
C SER A 38 2.94 -1.07 -10.03
N TYR A 39 2.10 -1.73 -10.83
CA TYR A 39 2.38 -2.04 -12.25
C TYR A 39 1.86 -0.98 -13.20
N CYS A 40 0.60 -0.57 -13.04
CA CYS A 40 -0.06 0.37 -13.97
C CYS A 40 -0.49 1.70 -13.33
N GLY A 41 -0.27 1.88 -12.03
CA GLY A 41 -0.61 3.11 -11.30
C GLY A 41 -2.10 3.30 -11.03
N ALA A 42 -2.94 2.28 -11.24
CA ALA A 42 -4.36 2.31 -10.91
C ALA A 42 -4.55 2.45 -9.40
N VAL A 43 -5.40 3.40 -8.98
CA VAL A 43 -5.88 3.58 -7.61
C VAL A 43 -7.32 3.07 -7.57
N MET A 44 -7.59 2.10 -6.71
CA MET A 44 -8.87 1.38 -6.66
C MET A 44 -9.49 1.48 -5.27
N ASP A 45 -10.82 1.50 -5.22
CA ASP A 45 -11.59 1.49 -3.98
C ASP A 45 -11.60 0.08 -3.36
N ALA A 46 -11.04 -0.06 -2.16
CA ALA A 46 -10.94 -1.35 -1.49
C ALA A 46 -12.29 -1.89 -0.97
N HIS A 47 -13.34 -1.07 -0.95
CA HIS A 47 -14.67 -1.43 -0.45
C HIS A 47 -15.76 -1.41 -1.53
N ALA A 48 -15.43 -1.03 -2.75
CA ALA A 48 -16.36 -1.03 -3.89
C ALA A 48 -15.80 -1.87 -5.04
N ASP A 49 -15.62 -3.18 -4.79
CA ASP A 49 -15.17 -4.19 -5.77
C ASP A 49 -13.91 -3.80 -6.56
N PHE A 50 -12.97 -3.10 -5.90
CA PHE A 50 -11.75 -2.58 -6.52
C PHE A 50 -12.04 -1.71 -7.75
N ARG A 51 -13.16 -0.98 -7.73
CA ARG A 51 -13.51 0.00 -8.76
C ARG A 51 -12.38 0.99 -8.93
N LEU A 52 -11.98 1.23 -10.18
CA LEU A 52 -10.98 2.22 -10.54
C LEU A 52 -11.46 3.63 -10.14
N LEU A 53 -10.68 4.31 -9.31
CA LEU A 53 -10.91 5.70 -8.88
C LEU A 53 -10.07 6.67 -9.71
N ALA A 54 -8.81 6.31 -9.95
CA ALA A 54 -7.87 7.10 -10.74
C ALA A 54 -6.77 6.20 -11.32
N GLN A 55 -6.04 6.68 -12.31
CA GLN A 55 -4.86 5.99 -12.84
C GLN A 55 -3.73 6.97 -13.11
N TYR A 56 -2.61 6.75 -12.45
CA TYR A 56 -1.44 7.62 -12.53
C TYR A 56 -0.31 6.91 -13.26
N ARG A 57 -0.17 7.19 -14.55
CA ARG A 57 0.90 6.61 -15.38
C ARG A 57 2.12 7.52 -15.33
N ASN A 58 3.30 6.92 -15.30
CA ASN A 58 4.59 7.64 -15.36
C ASN A 58 4.85 8.60 -14.18
N LEU A 59 4.23 8.36 -13.02
CA LEU A 59 4.58 9.12 -11.82
C LEU A 59 5.95 8.67 -11.32
N GLU A 60 6.89 9.59 -11.27
CA GLU A 60 8.19 9.35 -10.64
C GLU A 60 7.97 9.17 -9.14
N ARG A 61 8.54 8.09 -8.59
CA ARG A 61 8.53 7.90 -7.14
C ARG A 61 9.53 8.87 -6.53
N PRO A 62 9.14 9.60 -5.47
CA PRO A 62 10.07 10.49 -4.81
C PRO A 62 11.27 9.69 -4.29
N PRO A 63 12.50 10.25 -4.37
CA PRO A 63 13.67 9.61 -3.81
C PRO A 63 13.48 9.44 -2.31
N SER A 64 13.68 8.21 -1.83
CA SER A 64 13.54 7.86 -0.42
C SER A 64 14.40 6.66 -0.09
N PRO A 65 15.02 6.61 1.10
CA PRO A 65 15.69 5.40 1.59
C PRO A 65 14.70 4.27 1.91
N PHE A 66 13.39 4.55 1.98
CA PHE A 66 12.36 3.59 2.34
C PHE A 66 11.55 3.14 1.12
N GLY A 67 11.42 1.83 0.94
CA GLY A 67 10.59 1.21 -0.09
C GLY A 67 9.29 0.63 0.47
N ILE A 68 8.25 0.55 -0.36
CA ILE A 68 7.01 -0.16 -0.02
C ILE A 68 7.33 -1.62 0.33
N GLY A 69 6.80 -2.09 1.46
CA GLY A 69 7.04 -3.42 2.02
C GLY A 69 8.26 -3.52 2.92
N MET A 70 9.08 -2.48 3.04
CA MET A 70 10.19 -2.43 3.98
C MET A 70 9.66 -2.53 5.42
N LYS A 71 10.36 -3.30 6.25
CA LYS A 71 10.00 -3.54 7.65
C LYS A 71 11.03 -2.91 8.58
N GLY A 72 10.59 -2.45 9.74
CA GLY A 72 11.46 -1.87 10.76
C GLY A 72 10.80 -1.83 12.13
N VAL A 73 11.56 -1.42 13.14
CA VAL A 73 11.08 -1.23 14.51
C VAL A 73 11.17 0.26 14.84
N VAL A 74 10.07 0.84 15.32
CA VAL A 74 9.98 2.24 15.75
C VAL A 74 9.37 2.24 17.13
N LYS A 75 10.09 2.82 18.12
CA LYS A 75 9.65 2.84 19.53
C LYS A 75 9.20 1.45 20.00
N GLU A 76 10.06 0.44 19.76
CA GLU A 76 9.84 -0.97 20.15
C GLU A 76 8.67 -1.68 19.44
N VAL A 77 8.02 -1.03 18.49
CA VAL A 77 6.90 -1.61 17.73
C VAL A 77 7.33 -1.93 16.29
N ALA A 78 6.99 -3.13 15.82
CA ALA A 78 7.23 -3.53 14.44
C ALA A 78 6.24 -2.86 13.47
N PHE A 79 6.78 -2.26 12.41
CA PHE A 79 6.03 -1.59 11.35
C PHE A 79 6.47 -2.06 9.96
N THR A 80 5.56 -1.93 8.99
CA THR A 80 5.82 -2.09 7.56
C THR A 80 5.46 -0.79 6.83
N VAL A 81 6.30 -0.35 5.89
CA VAL A 81 5.99 0.77 4.98
C VAL A 81 4.94 0.31 3.97
N ILE A 82 3.79 0.97 3.93
CA ILE A 82 2.64 0.63 3.08
C ILE A 82 2.27 1.71 2.07
N GLY A 83 2.84 2.91 2.18
CA GLY A 83 2.60 4.00 1.25
C GLY A 83 3.69 5.07 1.31
N THR A 84 3.81 5.85 0.24
CA THR A 84 4.74 6.98 0.14
C THR A 84 4.01 8.16 -0.51
N LEU A 85 4.17 9.35 0.05
CA LEU A 85 3.66 10.61 -0.48
C LEU A 85 4.77 11.64 -0.52
N ALA A 86 4.88 12.34 -1.65
CA ALA A 86 5.67 13.56 -1.78
C ALA A 86 4.76 14.76 -1.59
N TYR A 87 5.26 15.77 -0.89
CA TYR A 87 4.59 17.03 -0.69
C TYR A 87 5.48 18.15 -1.22
N ARG A 88 4.83 19.17 -1.77
CA ARG A 88 5.43 20.45 -2.13
C ARG A 88 4.57 21.55 -1.53
N SER A 89 5.20 22.49 -0.83
CA SER A 89 4.58 23.71 -0.33
C SER A 89 5.35 24.91 -0.84
N GLU A 90 4.63 25.98 -1.20
CA GLU A 90 5.22 27.24 -1.67
C GLU A 90 4.57 28.40 -0.92
N ASP A 91 5.39 29.29 -0.39
CA ASP A 91 4.97 30.53 0.25
C ASP A 91 5.93 31.69 -0.08
N ALA A 92 5.73 32.85 0.56
CA ALA A 92 6.58 34.03 0.35
C ALA A 92 8.06 33.81 0.72
N TRP A 93 8.38 32.75 1.46
CA TRP A 93 9.70 32.44 1.98
C TRP A 93 10.41 31.34 1.20
N GLY A 94 9.69 30.58 0.36
CA GLY A 94 10.29 29.69 -0.63
C GLY A 94 9.45 28.45 -0.93
N VAL A 95 10.13 27.45 -1.51
CA VAL A 95 9.58 26.14 -1.86
C VAL A 95 10.14 25.08 -0.92
N TYR A 96 9.27 24.25 -0.37
CA TYR A 96 9.59 23.19 0.57
C TYR A 96 9.05 21.86 0.03
N ASP A 97 9.95 20.89 -0.16
CA ASP A 97 9.62 19.54 -0.58
C ASP A 97 9.95 18.55 0.54
N TRP A 98 9.04 17.62 0.82
CA TRP A 98 9.31 16.54 1.77
C TRP A 98 8.56 15.26 1.41
N VAL A 99 9.02 14.14 1.95
CA VAL A 99 8.45 12.82 1.68
C VAL A 99 7.96 12.22 3.00
N SER A 100 6.73 11.73 3.03
CA SER A 100 6.21 10.97 4.17
C SER A 100 5.82 9.57 3.76
N HIS A 101 6.11 8.62 4.66
CA HIS A 101 5.80 7.22 4.48
C HIS A 101 4.69 6.82 5.43
N GLN A 102 3.64 6.21 4.88
CA GLN A 102 2.63 5.58 5.71
C GLN A 102 3.16 4.23 6.18
N ILE A 103 3.22 4.05 7.50
CA ILE A 103 3.65 2.80 8.12
C ILE A 103 2.48 2.16 8.87
N PHE A 104 2.46 0.83 8.92
CA PHE A 104 1.41 0.06 9.57
C PHE A 104 1.96 -1.04 10.46
N SER A 105 1.35 -1.17 11.63
CA SER A 105 1.54 -2.26 12.57
C SER A 105 0.19 -2.94 12.82
N PRO A 106 0.08 -4.28 12.76
CA PRO A 106 -1.14 -4.99 13.12
C PRO A 106 -1.60 -4.73 14.56
N THR A 107 -0.66 -4.40 15.47
CA THR A 107 -0.94 -4.19 16.89
C THR A 107 -1.17 -2.72 17.25
N HIS A 108 -0.65 -1.78 16.46
CA HIS A 108 -0.67 -0.34 16.79
C HIS A 108 -1.29 0.55 15.69
N GLY A 109 -1.78 -0.05 14.59
CA GLY A 109 -2.44 0.68 13.52
C GLY A 109 -1.46 1.46 12.64
N TYR A 110 -1.90 2.65 12.20
CA TYR A 110 -1.17 3.47 11.24
C TYR A 110 -0.36 4.56 11.93
N ALA A 111 0.79 4.87 11.37
CA ALA A 111 1.57 6.06 11.71
C ALA A 111 2.22 6.64 10.44
N TRP A 112 2.78 7.84 10.58
CA TRP A 112 3.54 8.50 9.53
C TRP A 112 5.01 8.60 9.95
N LEU A 113 5.89 8.23 9.02
CA LEU A 113 7.32 8.46 9.10
C LEU A 113 7.67 9.57 8.09
N THR A 114 7.92 10.76 8.62
CA THR A 114 8.26 11.97 7.87
C THR A 114 9.69 12.38 8.21
N PHE A 115 10.46 12.75 7.20
CA PHE A 115 11.83 13.25 7.32
C PHE A 115 12.08 14.35 6.30
#